data_AF-A0A355GGW7-F1
#
_entry.id   AF-A0A355GGW7-F1
#
_cell.length_a   1.000
_cell.length_b   1.000
_cell.length_c   1.000
_cell.angle_alpha   90.00
_cell.angle_beta   90.00
_cell.angle_gamma   90.00
#
_symmetry.space_group_name_H-M   'P 1'
#
loop_
_entity.id
_entity.type
_entity.pdbx_description
1 polymer ?
#
loop_
_entity_poly.entity_id
_entity_poly.type
_entity_poly.pdbx_seq_one_letter_code
_entity_poly.pdbx_strand_id
1 'polypeptide(L)'
;MLEQSEVDLCILTGGNPLAGLSAQALGNLKSVPSIVIGSTLPQDFQPEVFLPTGITGIQFPGSMYRYDGTPLPLRGFLPTVQNSEADVLKQISNSL
;
A
#
# COMPACT_ATOMS: atom_id res chain seq x y z
N MET A 1 -18.04 6.34 -0.80
CA MET A 1 -17.40 5.19 -0.15
C MET A 1 -16.86 5.52 1.24
N LEU A 2 -15.59 5.91 1.42
CA LEU A 2 -14.98 6.04 2.77
C LEU A 2 -15.62 7.12 3.66
N GLU A 3 -15.90 8.31 3.13
CA GLU A 3 -16.62 9.38 3.86
C GLU A 3 -18.07 9.03 4.20
N GLN A 4 -18.66 8.11 3.44
CA GLN A 4 -20.04 7.64 3.58
C GLN A 4 -20.15 6.35 4.40
N SER A 5 -19.02 5.81 4.89
CA SER A 5 -18.96 4.55 5.65
C SER A 5 -19.57 3.35 4.92
N GLU A 6 -19.40 3.28 3.60
CA GLU A 6 -19.95 2.19 2.77
C GLU A 6 -19.02 0.97 2.68
N VAL A 7 -17.78 1.08 3.17
CA VAL A 7 -16.77 0.01 3.12
C VAL A 7 -16.65 -0.67 4.47
N ASP A 8 -16.41 -1.98 4.45
CA ASP A 8 -16.25 -2.85 5.62
C ASP A 8 -14.80 -3.33 5.84
N LEU A 9 -13.91 -3.11 4.86
CA LEU A 9 -12.48 -3.41 4.92
C LEU A 9 -11.69 -2.45 4.03
N CYS A 10 -10.51 -2.02 4.47
CA CYS A 10 -9.57 -1.25 3.67
C CYS A 10 -8.21 -1.95 3.55
N ILE A 11 -7.74 -2.18 2.31
CA ILE A 11 -6.35 -2.58 2.05
C ILE A 11 -5.59 -1.36 1.53
N LEU A 12 -4.58 -0.92 2.27
CA LEU A 12 -3.80 0.28 2.01
C LEU A 12 -2.40 -0.11 1.51
N THR A 13 -1.97 0.45 0.37
CA THR A 13 -0.67 0.19 -0.27
C THR A 13 -0.06 1.47 -0.81
N GLY A 14 1.26 1.47 -1.02
CA GLY A 14 2.03 2.60 -1.51
C GLY A 14 2.74 3.38 -0.40
N GLY A 15 3.56 4.37 -0.79
CA GLY A 15 4.45 5.07 0.13
C GLY A 15 3.77 5.97 1.16
N ASN A 16 2.60 6.52 0.85
CA ASN A 16 1.80 7.30 1.80
C ASN A 16 0.30 7.13 1.48
N PRO A 17 -0.32 6.02 1.88
CA PRO A 17 -1.70 5.68 1.49
C PRO A 17 -2.76 6.59 2.10
N LEU A 18 -2.40 7.41 3.08
CA LEU A 18 -3.31 8.33 3.77
C LEU A 18 -3.29 9.75 3.18
N ALA A 19 -2.33 10.04 2.30
CA ALA A 19 -2.18 11.36 1.69
C ALA A 19 -3.41 11.71 0.84
N GLY A 20 -3.95 12.90 1.06
CA GLY A 20 -5.10 13.41 0.30
C GLY A 20 -6.47 12.96 0.80
N LEU A 21 -6.55 12.10 1.82
CA LEU A 21 -7.82 11.80 2.48
C LEU A 21 -8.30 13.00 3.30
N SER A 22 -9.60 13.27 3.26
CA SER A 22 -10.23 14.29 4.10
C SER A 22 -10.21 13.88 5.58
N ALA A 23 -10.43 14.84 6.47
CA ALA A 23 -10.57 14.56 7.90
C ALA A 23 -11.72 13.59 8.20
N GLN A 24 -12.83 13.68 7.45
CA GLN A 24 -13.97 12.76 7.58
C GLN A 24 -13.60 11.35 7.12
N ALA A 25 -12.93 11.21 5.97
CA ALA A 25 -12.47 9.91 5.48
C ALA A 25 -11.49 9.25 6.46
N LEU A 26 -10.54 10.01 7.01
CA LEU A 26 -9.60 9.53 8.02
C LEU A 26 -10.31 9.14 9.33
N GLY A 27 -11.32 9.90 9.75
CA GLY A 27 -12.15 9.58 10.91
C GLY A 27 -12.87 8.25 10.73
N ASN A 28 -13.50 8.04 9.58
CA ASN A 28 -14.20 6.79 9.27
C ASN A 28 -13.22 5.62 9.12
N LEU A 29 -12.08 5.82 8.46
CA LEU A 29 -11.06 4.78 8.27
C LEU A 29 -10.58 4.19 9.60
N LYS A 30 -10.49 4.98 10.68
CA LYS A 30 -10.13 4.49 12.03
C LYS A 30 -11.14 3.52 12.64
N SER A 31 -12.36 3.45 12.09
CA SER A 31 -13.43 2.54 12.53
C SER A 31 -13.62 1.34 11.61
N VAL A 32 -12.91 1.29 10.47
CA VAL A 32 -12.99 0.20 9.49
C VAL A 32 -11.76 -0.68 9.62
N PRO A 33 -11.90 -2.02 9.67
CA PRO A 33 -10.78 -2.94 9.61
C PRO A 33 -9.85 -2.62 8.44
N SER A 34 -8.56 -2.64 8.69
CA SER A 34 -7.56 -2.16 7.76
C SER A 34 -6.30 -3.02 7.77
N ILE A 35 -5.79 -3.26 6.56
CA ILE A 35 -4.53 -3.95 6.31
C ILE A 35 -3.62 -2.96 5.61
N VAL A 36 -2.45 -2.68 6.18
CA VAL A 36 -1.41 -1.89 5.51
C VAL A 36 -0.36 -2.83 4.94
N ILE A 37 -0.07 -2.69 3.65
CA ILE A 37 0.98 -3.39 2.93
C ILE A 37 1.98 -2.33 2.47
N GLY A 38 3.22 -2.40 2.92
CA GLY A 38 4.23 -1.40 2.54
C GLY A 38 5.51 -1.49 3.34
N SER A 39 6.48 -0.64 3.01
CA SER A 39 7.79 -0.62 3.67
C SER A 39 7.79 0.02 5.05
N THR A 40 6.79 0.85 5.34
CA THR A 40 6.73 1.65 6.57
C THR A 40 5.29 1.78 7.06
N LEU A 41 5.11 1.63 8.37
CA LEU A 41 3.83 1.92 9.01
C LEU A 41 3.59 3.45 9.04
N PRO A 42 2.41 3.95 8.65
CA PRO A 42 2.10 5.37 8.79
C PRO A 42 2.07 5.78 10.27
N GLN A 43 2.67 6.93 10.60
CA GLN A 43 2.92 7.33 11.99
C GLN A 43 1.64 7.46 12.85
N ASP A 44 0.59 8.06 12.28
CA ASP A 44 -0.64 8.41 13.01
C ASP A 44 -1.82 7.47 12.68
N PHE A 45 -1.51 6.23 12.26
CA PHE A 45 -2.51 5.25 11.89
C PHE A 45 -2.09 3.85 12.35
N GLN A 46 -3.01 3.15 13.02
CA GLN A 46 -2.79 1.82 13.55
C GLN A 46 -3.75 0.86 12.84
N PRO A 47 -3.26 0.06 11.87
CA PRO A 47 -4.06 -0.96 11.23
C PRO A 47 -4.17 -2.22 12.07
N GLU A 48 -5.17 -3.03 11.78
CA GLU A 48 -5.36 -4.37 12.36
C GLU A 48 -4.24 -5.31 11.95
N VAL A 49 -3.74 -5.16 10.72
CA VAL A 49 -2.61 -5.94 10.20
C VAL A 49 -1.65 -5.04 9.43
N PHE A 50 -0.36 -5.18 9.72
CA PHE A 50 0.72 -4.61 8.92
C PHE A 50 1.57 -5.71 8.29
N LEU A 51 1.66 -5.70 6.96
CA LEU A 51 2.45 -6.63 6.15
C LEU A 51 3.66 -5.88 5.57
N PRO A 52 4.86 -6.01 6.16
CA PRO A 52 6.04 -5.28 5.71
C PRO A 52 6.56 -5.81 4.37
N THR A 53 6.90 -4.90 3.45
CA THR A 53 7.39 -5.22 2.10
C THR A 53 8.64 -4.44 1.72
N GLY A 54 9.41 -5.01 0.79
CA GLY A 54 10.48 -4.26 0.13
C GLY A 54 9.94 -3.19 -0.83
N ILE A 55 10.81 -2.27 -1.24
CA ILE A 55 10.47 -1.09 -2.03
C ILE A 55 10.78 -1.37 -3.52
N THR A 56 9.79 -1.14 -4.37
CA THR A 56 9.97 -1.19 -5.84
C THR A 56 10.89 -0.04 -6.29
N GLY A 57 11.91 -0.37 -7.08
CA GLY A 57 12.97 0.57 -7.50
C GLY A 57 14.17 0.64 -6.55
N ILE A 58 14.14 -0.07 -5.42
CA ILE A 58 15.30 -0.25 -4.53
C ILE A 58 15.62 -1.73 -4.38
N GLN A 59 14.67 -2.55 -3.92
CA GLN A 59 14.85 -3.99 -3.77
C GLN A 59 14.24 -4.80 -4.91
N PHE A 60 13.12 -4.34 -5.46
CA PHE A 60 12.40 -5.02 -6.53
C PHE A 60 12.43 -4.24 -7.83
N PRO A 61 12.54 -4.90 -8.99
CA PRO A 61 12.31 -4.24 -10.27
C PRO A 61 10.82 -3.89 -10.43
N GLY A 62 10.51 -3.03 -11.39
CA GLY A 62 9.13 -2.66 -11.65
C GLY A 62 9.00 -1.68 -12.81
N SER A 63 7.85 -1.03 -12.90
CA SER A 63 7.59 0.03 -13.87
C SER A 63 6.88 1.17 -13.17
N MET A 64 7.34 2.39 -13.41
CA MET A 64 6.59 3.60 -13.09
C MET A 64 6.20 4.31 -14.38
N TYR A 65 5.14 5.09 -14.35
CA TYR A 65 4.72 5.89 -15.49
C TYR A 65 4.94 7.36 -15.17
N ARG A 66 5.69 8.06 -16.02
CA ARG A 66 5.81 9.51 -15.94
C ARG A 66 4.46 10.13 -16.34
N TYR A 67 4.22 11.40 -15.97
CA TYR A 67 2.95 12.07 -16.24
C TYR A 67 2.54 12.14 -17.71
N ASP A 68 3.48 12.01 -18.65
CA ASP A 68 3.17 11.92 -20.08
C ASP A 68 2.91 10.48 -20.57
N GLY A 69 2.74 9.54 -19.64
CA GLY A 69 2.49 8.13 -19.93
C GLY A 69 3.73 7.33 -20.31
N THR A 70 4.93 7.93 -20.34
CA THR A 70 6.15 7.18 -20.65
C THR A 70 6.44 6.15 -19.55
N PRO A 71 6.54 4.84 -19.88
CA PRO A 71 6.96 3.84 -18.91
C PRO A 71 8.47 3.98 -18.63
N LEU A 72 8.82 4.07 -17.36
CA LEU A 72 10.18 4.09 -16.87
C LEU A 72 10.46 2.79 -16.12
N PRO A 73 11.37 1.94 -16.60
CA PRO A 73 11.71 0.69 -15.91
C PRO A 73 12.48 0.99 -14.62
N LEU A 74 12.01 0.43 -13.52
CA LEU A 74 12.66 0.47 -12.22
C LEU A 74 13.54 -0.76 -12.05
N ARG A 75 14.67 -0.60 -11.38
CA ARG A 75 15.63 -1.68 -11.09
C ARG A 75 15.65 -1.97 -9.59
N GLY A 76 15.78 -3.23 -9.22
CA GLY A 76 16.11 -3.65 -7.85
C GLY A 76 17.61 -3.84 -7.72
N PHE A 77 18.26 -3.13 -6.80
CA PHE A 77 19.70 -3.16 -6.60
C PHE A 77 20.11 -3.72 -5.22
N LEU A 78 19.23 -3.62 -4.22
CA LEU A 78 19.50 -4.09 -2.87
C LEU A 78 18.74 -5.40 -2.60
N PRO A 79 19.39 -6.44 -2.10
CA PRO A 79 18.68 -7.66 -1.71
C PRO A 79 17.81 -7.44 -0.47
N THR A 80 16.77 -8.25 -0.32
CA THR A 80 15.92 -8.31 0.88
C THR A 80 15.30 -9.69 1.03
N VAL A 81 14.87 -10.01 2.25
CA VAL A 81 14.08 -11.21 2.58
C VAL A 81 12.57 -10.96 2.55
N GLN A 82 12.16 -9.69 2.49
CA GLN A 82 10.75 -9.31 2.41
C GLN A 82 10.21 -9.55 1.00
N ASN A 83 8.90 -9.75 0.86
CA ASN A 83 8.22 -9.80 -0.44
C ASN A 83 8.02 -8.37 -1.00
N SER A 84 7.71 -8.25 -2.28
CA SER A 84 7.20 -6.99 -2.85
C SER A 84 5.73 -6.77 -2.50
N GLU A 85 5.23 -5.52 -2.56
CA GLU A 85 3.80 -5.23 -2.40
C GLU A 85 2.94 -6.03 -3.38
N ALA A 86 3.39 -6.14 -4.64
CA ALA A 86 2.69 -6.90 -5.67
C ALA A 86 2.62 -8.41 -5.35
N ASP A 87 3.70 -9.00 -4.82
CA ASP A 87 3.71 -10.41 -4.42
C ASP A 87 2.75 -10.67 -3.25
N VAL A 88 2.72 -9.79 -2.25
CA VAL A 88 1.79 -9.90 -1.12
C VAL A 88 0.35 -9.82 -1.60
N LEU A 89 0.02 -8.83 -2.44
CA LEU A 89 -1.32 -8.69 -3.01
C LEU A 89 -1.73 -9.92 -3.84
N LYS A 90 -0.79 -10.49 -4.61
CA LYS A 90 -1.03 -11.71 -5.38
C LYS A 90 -1.28 -12.93 -4.49
N GLN A 91 -0.53 -13.06 -3.39
CA GLN A 91 -0.73 -14.14 -2.41
C GLN A 91 -2.10 -14.03 -1.73
N ILE A 92 -2.51 -12.83 -1.33
CA ILE A 92 -3.85 -12.57 -0.78
C ILE A 92 -4.91 -12.97 -1.81
N SER A 93 -4.80 -12.47 -3.05
CA SER A 93 -5.77 -12.77 -4.11
C SER A 93 -5.89 -14.25 -4.44
N ASN A 94 -4.81 -15.04 -4.31
CA ASN A 94 -4.84 -16.48 -4.57
C ASN A 94 -5.38 -17.30 -3.39
N SER A 95 -5.52 -16.70 -2.22
CA SER A 95 -6.00 -17.38 -1.00
C SER A 95 -7.49 -17.16 -0.73
N LEU A 96 -8.14 -16.34 -1.56
CA LEU A 96 -9.58 -16.04 -1.55
C LEU A 96 -10.30 -16.92 -2.58
#